data_AF-A0A2G9I3I7-F1
#
_entry.id   AF-A0A2G9I3I7-F1
#
_cell.length_a   1.000
_cell.length_b   1.000
_cell.length_c   1.000
_cell.angle_alpha   90.00
_cell.angle_beta   90.00
_cell.angle_gamma   90.00
#
_symmetry.space_group_name_H-M   'P 1'
#
loop_
_entity.id
_entity.type
_entity.pdbx_description
1 polymer ?
#
loop_
_entity_poly.entity_id
_entity_poly.type
_entity_poly.pdbx_seq_one_letter_code
_entity_poly.pdbx_strand_id
1 'polypeptide(L)' 'MEEMRHVVEFRNQRYKIRICLAFNQKVKPRTFHEGEWVLRRANVLKGMRNLDQAWERPFRVVGVLPGGAY' A
#
# COMPACT_ATOMS: atom_id res chain seq x y z
N MET A 1 -30.43 17.84 -9.88
CA MET A 1 -29.81 17.18 -8.70
C MET A 1 -28.59 16.34 -9.08
N GLU A 2 -28.64 15.59 -10.18
CA GLU A 2 -27.52 14.70 -10.60
C GLU A 2 -26.22 15.45 -10.94
N GLU A 3 -26.32 16.60 -11.59
CA GLU A 3 -25.15 17.41 -11.97
C GLU A 3 -24.32 17.86 -10.76
N MET A 4 -24.98 18.20 -9.65
CA MET A 4 -24.32 18.57 -8.39
C MET A 4 -23.60 17.37 -7.75
N ARG A 5 -24.14 16.15 -7.88
CA ARG A 5 -23.50 14.93 -7.38
C ARG A 5 -22.22 14.64 -8.16
N HIS A 6 -22.25 14.74 -9.48
CA HIS A 6 -21.07 14.55 -10.33
C HIS A 6 -19.95 15.54 -10.03
N VAL A 7 -20.27 16.82 -9.80
CA VAL A 7 -19.27 17.83 -9.44
C VAL A 7 -18.60 17.51 -8.10
N VAL A 8 -19.37 17.04 -7.11
CA VAL A 8 -18.84 16.65 -5.79
C VAL A 8 -17.98 15.38 -5.91
N GLU A 9 -18.41 14.38 -6.67
CA GLU A 9 -17.63 13.15 -6.90
C GLU A 9 -16.30 13.44 -7.58
N PHE A 10 -16.30 14.27 -8.62
CA PHE A 10 -15.09 14.67 -9.33
C PHE A 10 -14.09 15.39 -8.40
N ARG A 11 -14.59 16.28 -7.55
CA ARG A 11 -13.77 16.96 -6.53
C ARG A 11 -13.18 15.97 -5.53
N ASN A 12 -13.98 15.02 -5.06
CA ASN A 12 -13.53 13.97 -4.15
C ASN A 12 -12.47 13.07 -4.77
N GLN A 13 -12.65 12.65 -6.02
CA GLN A 13 -11.65 11.86 -6.74
C GLN A 13 -10.33 12.64 -6.89
N ARG A 14 -10.39 13.90 -7.30
CA ARG A 14 -9.20 14.77 -7.40
C ARG A 14 -8.50 14.98 -6.05
N TYR A 15 -9.26 15.04 -4.97
CA TYR A 15 -8.71 15.13 -3.62
C TYR A 15 -7.98 13.83 -3.22
N LYS A 16 -8.62 12.67 -3.42
CA LYS A 16 -8.02 11.35 -3.17
C LYS A 16 -6.72 11.14 -3.95
N ILE A 17 -6.72 11.48 -5.24
CA ILE A 17 -5.52 11.38 -6.10
C ILE A 17 -4.39 12.25 -5.55
N ARG A 18 -4.67 13.51 -5.18
CA ARG A 18 -3.66 14.41 -4.62
C ARG A 18 -3.04 13.86 -3.34
N ILE A 19 -3.84 13.29 -2.44
CA ILE A 19 -3.34 12.65 -1.22
C ILE A 19 -2.46 11.44 -1.57
N CYS A 20 -2.91 10.57 -2.48
CA CYS A 20 -2.13 9.41 -2.90
C CYS A 20 -0.76 9.82 -3.45
N LEU A 21 -0.71 10.86 -4.30
CA LEU A 21 0.54 11.36 -4.86
C LEU A 21 1.46 11.94 -3.77
N ALA A 22 0.93 12.78 -2.88
CA ALA A 22 1.70 13.37 -1.78
C ALA A 22 2.24 12.30 -0.81
N PHE A 23 1.46 11.25 -0.55
CA PHE A 23 1.91 10.11 0.24
C PHE A 23 3.01 9.34 -0.49
N ASN A 24 2.79 8.96 -1.75
CA ASN A 24 3.74 8.19 -2.55
C ASN A 24 5.07 8.92 -2.76
N GLN A 25 5.07 10.25 -2.86
CA GLN A 25 6.31 11.04 -2.92
C GLN A 25 7.19 10.90 -1.66
N LYS A 26 6.57 10.64 -0.49
CA LYS A 26 7.30 10.42 0.77
C LYS A 26 7.76 8.97 0.94
N VAL A 27 7.20 8.04 0.15
CA VAL A 27 7.61 6.64 0.16
C VAL A 27 8.92 6.52 -0.59
N LYS A 28 10.01 6.26 0.14
CA LYS A 28 11.29 5.90 -0.47
C LYS A 28 11.20 4.45 -0.97
N PRO A 29 11.29 4.20 -2.28
CA PRO A 29 11.34 2.84 -2.78
C PRO A 29 12.58 2.16 -2.20
N ARG A 30 12.38 1.02 -1.52
CA ARG A 30 13.47 0.18 -1.04
C ARG A 30 13.58 -1.02 -1.97
N THR A 31 14.75 -1.23 -2.55
CA THR A 31 15.10 -2.47 -3.22
C THR A 31 15.50 -3.51 -2.17
N PHE A 32 14.92 -4.69 -2.30
CA PHE A 32 15.30 -5.84 -1.49
C PHE A 32 16.38 -6.65 -2.19
N HIS A 33 17.21 -7.32 -1.41
CA HIS A 33 18.24 -8.21 -1.90
C HIS A 33 17.97 -9.64 -1.43
N GLU A 34 18.44 -10.62 -2.19
CA GLU A 34 18.37 -12.03 -1.81
C GLU A 34 19.03 -12.25 -0.46
N GLY A 35 18.32 -12.96 0.41
CA GLY A 35 18.76 -13.24 1.77
C GLY A 35 18.45 -12.16 2.81
N GLU A 36 17.92 -10.99 2.43
CA GLU A 36 17.41 -10.01 3.40
C GLU A 36 16.16 -10.55 4.13
N TRP A 37 16.02 -10.13 5.39
CA TRP A 37 14.84 -10.40 6.20
C TRP A 37 13.82 -9.26 6.06
N VAL A 38 12.59 -9.62 5.78
CA VAL A 38 11.48 -8.68 5.54
C VAL A 38 10.25 -9.10 6.35
N LEU A 39 9.41 -8.12 6.72
CA LEU A 39 8.12 -8.37 7.35
C LEU A 39 7.02 -8.19 6.31
N ARG A 40 6.13 -9.18 6.20
CA ARG A 40 5.00 -9.11 5.28
C ARG A 40 3.80 -8.50 5.99
N ARG A 41 3.10 -7.56 5.36
CA ARG A 41 1.86 -7.04 5.94
C ARG A 41 0.81 -8.15 5.99
N ALA A 42 0.18 -8.33 7.15
CA ALA A 42 -0.91 -9.27 7.33
C ALA A 42 -2.07 -8.91 6.39
N ASN A 43 -2.67 -9.91 5.77
CA ASN A 43 -3.77 -9.68 4.83
C ASN A 43 -4.94 -8.97 5.53
N VAL A 44 -5.26 -7.75 5.09
CA VAL A 44 -6.43 -6.98 5.58
C VAL A 44 -7.73 -7.77 5.35
N LEU A 45 -7.75 -8.62 4.31
CA LEU A 45 -8.86 -9.52 3.98
C LEU A 45 -9.10 -10.62 5.02
N LYS A 46 -8.13 -10.91 5.90
CA LYS A 46 -8.26 -11.97 6.91
C LYS A 46 -9.01 -11.53 8.17
N GLY A 47 -9.59 -10.33 8.17
CA GLY A 47 -10.36 -9.80 9.30
C GLY A 47 -9.45 -9.42 10.48
N MET A 48 -8.51 -8.50 10.23
CA MET A 48 -7.73 -7.88 11.31
C MET A 48 -8.69 -7.18 12.27
N ARG A 49 -8.75 -7.63 13.52
CA ARG A 49 -9.32 -6.85 14.62
C ARG A 49 -8.33 -5.75 14.97
N ASN A 50 -8.83 -4.65 15.56
CA ASN A 50 -8.07 -3.41 15.81
C ASN A 50 -6.77 -3.55 16.63
N LEU A 51 -6.47 -4.75 17.16
CA LEU A 51 -5.28 -5.09 17.95
C LEU A 51 -4.45 -6.23 17.35
N ASP A 52 -4.83 -6.77 16.19
CA ASP A 52 -4.09 -7.86 15.57
C ASP A 52 -2.78 -7.34 14.96
N GLN A 53 -1.72 -8.14 15.13
CA GLN A 53 -0.40 -7.80 14.64
C GLN A 53 -0.43 -7.60 13.12
N ALA A 54 -0.21 -6.37 12.67
CA ALA A 54 -0.31 -5.97 11.26
C ALA A 54 0.76 -6.57 10.34
N TRP A 55 1.76 -7.26 10.90
CA TRP A 55 2.89 -7.82 10.18
C TRP A 55 3.01 -9.31 10.50
N GLU A 56 2.91 -10.14 9.47
CA GLU A 56 3.25 -11.55 9.53
C GLU A 56 4.77 -11.70 9.69
N ARG A 57 5.16 -12.80 10.35
CA ARG A 57 6.50 -13.19 10.81
C ARG A 57 7.64 -12.83 9.83
N PRO A 58 8.91 -12.78 10.28
CA PRO A 58 10.03 -12.52 9.39
C PRO A 58 10.10 -13.53 8.24
N PHE A 59 10.11 -13.04 7.01
CA PHE A 59 10.34 -13.79 5.78
C PHE A 59 11.74 -13.50 5.26
N ARG A 60 12.32 -14.45 4.56
CA ARG A 60 13.58 -14.28 3.85
C ARG A 60 13.31 -14.16 2.37
N VAL A 61 13.91 -13.17 1.72
CA VAL A 61 13.83 -12.99 0.26
C VAL A 61 14.62 -14.11 -0.41
N VAL A 62 13.94 -14.92 -1.23
CA VAL A 62 14.55 -16.06 -1.95
C VAL A 62 15.02 -15.67 -3.36
N GLY A 63 14.41 -14.64 -3.95
CA GLY A 63 14.75 -14.12 -5.28
C GLY A 63 14.09 -12.77 -5.51
N VAL A 64 14.67 -11.92 -6.35
CA VAL A 64 14.09 -10.61 -6.72
C VAL A 64 13.74 -10.61 -8.20
N LEU A 65 12.47 -10.42 -8.51
CA LEU A 65 11.96 -10.36 -9.88
C LEU A 65 11.95 -8.92 -10.41
N PRO A 66 12.15 -8.72 -11.73
CA PRO A 66 12.02 -7.41 -12.35
C PRO A 66 10.59 -6.86 -12.11
N GLY A 67 10.51 -5.63 -11.61
CA GLY A 67 9.25 -5.01 -11.19
C GLY A 67 9.03 -4.93 -9.67
N GLY A 68 10.00 -5.39 -8.86
CA GLY A 68 9.98 -5.20 -7.41
C GLY A 68 9.17 -6.26 -6.64
N ALA A 69 8.85 -7.37 -7.29
CA ALA A 69 8.36 -8.57 -6.61
C ALA A 69 9.56 -9.36 -6.04
N TYR A 70 9.42 -9.89 -4.83
CA TYR A 70 10.45 -10.58 -4.06
C TYR A 70 9.85 -11.70 -3.19
#